data_AF-A0A2V6XE17-F1
#
_entry.id   AF-A0A2V6XE17-F1
#
_cell.length_a   1.000
_cell.length_b   1.000
_cell.length_c   1.000
_cell.angle_alpha   90.00
_cell.angle_beta   90.00
_cell.angle_gamma   90.00
#
_symmetry.space_group_name_H-M   'P 1'
#
loop_
_entity.id
_entity.type
_entity.pdbx_description
1 polymer ?
#
loop_
_entity_poly.entity_id
_entity_poly.type
_entity_poly.pdbx_seq_one_letter_code
_entity_poly.pdbx_strand_id
1 'polypeptide(L)' 'MRLAQHMSVASDRVRSTVIEATEFPELSRAYQVMGVPKVVINDRVQFEGAVPERDFLGAVLQAVEPA' A
#
# COMPACT_ATOMS: atom_id res chain seq x y z
N MET A 1 -7.76 -0.58 2.24
CA MET A 1 -7.81 -1.63 1.18
C MET A 1 -8.45 -1.09 -0.08
N ARG A 2 -9.79 -0.91 -0.13
CA ARG A 2 -10.57 -0.54 -1.34
C ARG A 2 -9.85 0.31 -2.40
N LEU A 3 -9.21 1.41 -1.99
CA LEU A 3 -8.60 2.34 -2.94
C LEU A 3 -7.44 1.74 -3.73
N ALA A 4 -6.62 0.87 -3.13
CA ALA A 4 -5.56 0.16 -3.83
C ALA A 4 -6.12 -0.74 -4.94
N GLN A 5 -7.24 -1.44 -4.67
CA GLN A 5 -7.92 -2.24 -5.69
C GLN A 5 -8.50 -1.38 -6.81
N HIS A 6 -9.15 -0.27 -6.48
CA HIS A 6 -9.67 0.66 -7.49
C HIS A 6 -8.55 1.16 -8.42
N MET A 7 -7.40 1.53 -7.87
CA MET A 7 -6.25 1.97 -8.66
C MET A 7 -5.72 0.86 -9.58
N SER A 8 -5.64 -0.38 -9.09
CA SER A 8 -5.24 -1.51 -9.94
C SER A 8 -6.25 -1.87 -11.04
N VAL A 9 -7.53 -1.62 -10.83
CA VAL A 9 -8.56 -1.78 -11.88
C VAL A 9 -8.48 -0.64 -12.89
N ALA A 10 -8.16 0.57 -12.44
CA ALA A 10 -8.09 1.75 -13.29
C ALA A 10 -6.83 1.81 -14.17
N SER A 11 -5.77 1.05 -13.87
CA SER A 11 -4.50 1.12 -14.58
C SER A 11 -3.71 -0.19 -14.51
N ASP A 12 -3.34 -0.73 -15.67
CA ASP A 12 -2.49 -1.92 -15.79
C ASP A 12 -1.07 -1.73 -15.22
N ARG A 13 -0.69 -0.47 -14.95
CA ARG A 13 0.60 -0.13 -14.31
C ARG A 13 0.58 -0.33 -12.80
N VAL A 14 -0.58 -0.57 -12.20
CA VAL A 14 -0.74 -0.72 -10.76
C VAL A 14 -1.23 -2.14 -10.47
N ARG A 15 -0.47 -2.89 -9.67
CA ARG A 15 -0.92 -4.15 -9.09
C ARG A 15 -1.15 -3.95 -7.60
N SER A 16 -2.26 -4.45 -7.08
CA SER A 16 -2.56 -4.45 -5.65
C SER A 16 -2.75 -5.88 -5.14
N THR A 17 -2.33 -6.15 -3.91
CA THR A 17 -2.60 -7.39 -3.18
C THR A 17 -3.03 -7.03 -1.77
N VAL A 18 -4.08 -7.67 -1.29
CA VAL A 18 -4.51 -7.57 0.10
C VAL A 18 -3.98 -8.76 0.86
N ILE A 19 -3.33 -8.48 1.99
CA ILE A 19 -2.76 -9.49 2.87
C ILE A 19 -3.43 -9.34 4.24
N GLU A 20 -3.88 -10.46 4.79
CA GLU A 20 -4.44 -10.53 6.14
C GLU A 20 -3.26 -10.58 7.15
N ALA A 21 -3.15 -9.59 8.03
CA ALA A 21 -1.94 -9.39 8.81
C ALA A 21 -1.72 -10.49 9.88
N THR A 22 -2.80 -11.12 10.36
CA THR A 22 -2.75 -12.15 11.39
C THR A 22 -2.39 -13.53 10.83
N GLU A 23 -2.70 -13.80 9.55
CA GLU A 23 -2.29 -15.01 8.82
C GLU A 23 -0.82 -14.98 8.42
N PHE A 24 -0.23 -13.78 8.26
CA PHE A 24 1.16 -13.60 7.84
C PHE A 24 1.99 -12.81 8.87
N PRO A 25 2.19 -13.34 10.10
CA PRO A 25 2.86 -12.62 11.19
C PRO A 25 4.31 -12.27 10.89
N GLU A 26 5.02 -13.07 10.09
CA GLU A 26 6.40 -12.74 9.68
C GLU A 26 6.46 -11.52 8.77
N LEU A 27 5.52 -11.43 7.83
CA LEU A 27 5.41 -10.27 6.94
C LEU A 27 5.03 -9.00 7.72
N SER A 28 4.11 -9.14 8.66
CA SER A 28 3.72 -8.07 9.58
C SER A 28 4.91 -7.55 10.38
N ARG A 29 5.81 -8.43 10.86
CA ARG A 29 7.06 -8.03 11.52
C ARG A 29 8.03 -7.34 10.56
N ALA A 30 8.22 -7.90 9.36
CA ALA A 30 9.14 -7.36 8.35
C ALA A 30 8.79 -5.92 7.94
N TYR A 31 7.50 -5.64 7.76
CA TYR A 31 7.01 -4.29 7.45
C TYR A 31 6.63 -3.46 8.68
N GLN A 32 6.94 -3.94 9.89
CA GLN A 32 6.63 -3.26 11.15
C GLN A 32 5.18 -2.77 11.19
N VAL A 33 4.23 -3.65 10.93
CA VAL A 33 2.79 -3.36 10.99
C VAL A 33 2.41 -3.14 12.45
N MET A 34 2.11 -1.89 12.81
CA MET A 34 1.65 -1.54 14.16
C MET A 34 0.14 -1.28 14.17
N GLY A 35 -0.40 -0.80 13.06
CA GLY A 35 -1.83 -0.59 12.86
C GLY A 35 -2.30 -1.03 11.46
N VAL A 36 -3.55 -1.47 11.38
CA VAL A 36 -4.21 -1.82 10.11
C VAL A 36 -5.29 -0.78 9.76
N PRO A 37 -5.50 -0.47 8.47
CA PRO A 37 -4.76 -0.97 7.32
C PRO A 37 -3.36 -0.33 7.19
N LYS A 38 -2.33 -1.14 6.90
CA LYS A 38 -1.02 -0.66 6.44
C LYS A 38 -0.91 -0.85 4.94
N VAL A 39 -0.39 0.14 4.24
CA VAL A 39 -0.12 0.09 2.80
C VAL A 39 1.38 0.25 2.62
N VAL A 40 1.95 -0.64 1.81
CA VAL A 40 3.35 -0.61 1.38
C VAL A 40 3.37 -0.65 -0.14
N ILE A 41 4.13 0.27 -0.76
CA ILE A 41 4.21 0.43 -2.20
C ILE A 41 5.68 0.32 -2.61
N ASN A 42 5.99 -0.67 -3.44
CA ASN A 42 7.33 -0.95 -3.98
C ASN A 42 8.44 -0.99 -2.91
N ASP A 43 8.12 -1.40 -1.67
CA ASP A 43 9.04 -1.39 -0.52
C ASP A 43 9.69 -0.02 -0.21
N ARG A 44 9.12 1.06 -0.75
CA ARG A 44 9.67 2.42 -0.71
C ARG A 44 8.80 3.38 0.06
N VAL A 45 7.49 3.34 -0.19
CA VAL A 45 6.52 4.24 0.45
C VAL A 45 5.59 3.40 1.31
N GLN A 46 5.37 3.85 2.55
CA GLN A 46 4.50 3.15 3.48
C GLN A 46 3.71 4.14 4.34
N PHE A 47 2.48 3.78 4.67
CA PHE A 47 1.63 4.53 5.59
C PHE A 47 0.60 3.62 6.25
N GLU A 48 0.10 4.06 7.40
CA GLU A 48 -0.94 3.37 8.16
C GLU A 48 -2.24 4.20 8.16
N GLY A 49 -3.37 3.52 8.26
CA GLY A 49 -4.69 4.13 8.27
C GLY A 49 -5.26 4.39 6.87
N ALA A 50 -6.46 4.95 6.85
CA ALA A 50 -7.11 5.40 5.63
C ALA A 50 -6.71 6.86 5.34
N VAL A 51 -6.32 7.13 4.09
CA VAL A 51 -5.97 8.48 3.62
C VAL A 51 -6.93 8.89 2.48
N PRO A 52 -7.12 10.20 2.24
CA PRO A 52 -7.82 10.69 1.05
C PRO A 52 -7.22 10.16 -0.24
N GLU A 53 -8.05 10.07 -1.29
CA GLU A 53 -7.64 9.47 -2.56
C GLU A 53 -6.48 10.21 -3.25
N ARG A 54 -6.48 11.55 -3.17
CA ARG A 54 -5.39 12.37 -3.72
C ARG A 54 -4.05 12.06 -3.07
N ASP A 55 -4.04 11.90 -1.75
CA ASP A 55 -2.82 11.63 -0.98
C ASP A 55 -2.30 10.21 -1.27
N PHE A 56 -3.21 9.24 -1.42
CA PHE A 56 -2.85 7.89 -1.85
C PHE A 56 -2.22 7.89 -3.24
N LEU A 57 -2.78 8.63 -4.20
CA LEU A 57 -2.22 8.73 -5.54
C LEU A 57 -0.83 9.38 -5.51
N GLY A 58 -0.66 10.42 -4.69
CA GLY A 58 0.65 11.02 -4.43
C GLY A 58 1.68 10.00 -3.96
N ALA A 59 1.31 9.14 -3.00
CA ALA A 59 2.18 8.06 -2.52
C ALA A 59 2.54 7.04 -3.62
N VAL A 60 1.60 6.70 -4.50
CA VAL A 60 1.85 5.81 -5.65
C VAL A 60 2.85 6.43 -6.63
N LEU A 61 2.68 7.71 -6.95
CA LEU A 61 3.58 8.43 -7.86
C LEU A 61 4.98 8.58 -7.26
N GLN A 62 5.07 8.92 -5.97
CA GLN A 62 6.34 8.98 -5.25
C GLN A 62 7.09 7.63 -5.29
N ALA A 63 6.36 6.50 -5.19
CA ALA A 63 6.96 5.17 -5.18
C ALA A 63 7.61 4.75 -6.52
N VAL A 64 7.38 5.49 -7.60
CA VAL A 64 7.97 5.24 -8.94
C VAL A 64 8.92 6.32 -9.41
N GLU A 65 9.08 7.41 -8.65
CA GLU A 65 10.07 8.43 -8.96
C GLU A 65 11.50 7.87 -8.82
N PRO A 66 12.44 8.25 -9.71
CA PRO A 66 13.85 7.95 -9.55
C PRO A 66 14.38 8.64 -8.29
N ALA A 67 15.31 7.98 -7.59
CA ALA A 67 16.02 8.57 -6.46
C ALA A 67 16.99 9.68 -6.92
#